data_AF-A0A943WRC4-F1
#
_entry.id   AF-A0A943WRC4-F1
#
_cell.length_a   1.000
_cell.length_b   1.000
_cell.length_c   1.000
_cell.angle_alpha   90.00
_cell.angle_beta   90.00
_cell.angle_gamma   90.00
#
_symmetry.space_group_name_H-M   'P 1'
#
loop_
_entity.id
_entity.type
_entity.pdbx_description
1 polymer ?
#
loop_
_entity_poly.entity_id
_entity_poly.type
_entity_poly.pdbx_seq_one_letter_code
_entity_poly.pdbx_strand_id
1 'polypeptide(L)'
;MASEKLPLSYKGHPLRRKDNLLYYGTMAEKYIIMLQILSTKKVDDLEVATKVSVQLQLTDPDLKSRDRVVKKSEKDNLYAAMDVAAVWLDRALSGK
;
A
#
# COMPACT_ATOMS: atom_id res chain seq x y z
N MET A 1 8.55 23.59 -15.81
CA MET A 1 9.14 23.27 -14.50
C MET A 1 8.08 22.58 -13.65
N ALA A 2 7.88 21.29 -13.83
CA ALA A 2 6.89 20.55 -13.02
C ALA A 2 7.43 20.49 -11.59
N SER A 3 6.66 20.96 -10.62
CA SER A 3 6.94 20.76 -9.20
C SER A 3 6.99 19.25 -8.96
N GLU A 4 8.19 18.67 -8.98
CA GLU A 4 8.43 17.31 -8.55
C GLU A 4 8.18 17.28 -7.03
N LYS A 5 6.90 17.16 -6.66
CA LYS A 5 6.49 16.87 -5.30
C LYS A 5 7.30 15.66 -4.85
N LEU A 6 8.24 15.91 -3.92
CA LEU A 6 9.01 14.88 -3.24
C LEU A 6 8.06 13.71 -2.93
N PRO A 7 8.37 12.48 -3.38
CA PRO A 7 7.48 11.35 -3.14
C PRO A 7 7.32 11.21 -1.63
N LEU A 8 6.09 11.30 -1.15
CA LEU A 8 5.76 11.05 0.24
C LEU A 8 6.36 9.69 0.60
N SER A 9 7.17 9.62 1.65
CA SER A 9 7.83 8.38 2.06
C SER A 9 7.39 8.00 3.47
N TYR A 10 7.34 6.69 3.73
CA TYR A 10 7.01 6.15 5.04
C TYR A 10 7.98 5.03 5.38
N LYS A 11 8.70 5.15 6.51
CA LYS A 11 9.73 4.19 6.95
C LYS A 11 10.74 3.82 5.84
N GLY A 12 11.21 4.82 5.09
CA GLY A 12 12.21 4.64 4.05
C GLY A 12 11.70 4.19 2.68
N HIS A 13 10.40 3.88 2.56
CA HIS A 13 9.80 3.44 1.29
C HIS A 13 8.87 4.51 0.70
N PRO A 14 8.82 4.66 -0.63
CA PRO A 14 7.93 5.62 -1.28
C PRO A 14 6.46 5.19 -1.10
N LEU A 15 5.60 6.17 -0.87
CA LEU A 15 4.16 6.04 -0.76
C LEU A 15 3.50 6.91 -1.84
N ARG A 16 2.76 6.26 -2.74
CA ARG A 16 2.04 6.91 -3.83
C ARG A 16 0.55 6.68 -3.65
N ARG A 17 -0.23 7.76 -3.65
CA ARG A 17 -1.69 7.68 -3.56
C ARG A 17 -2.31 8.07 -4.90
N LYS A 18 -3.28 7.28 -5.34
CA LYS A 18 -4.21 7.60 -6.43
C LYS A 18 -5.61 7.27 -5.95
N ASP A 19 -6.40 8.30 -5.66
CA ASP A 19 -7.78 8.19 -5.16
C ASP A 19 -7.85 7.33 -3.88
N ASN A 20 -8.54 6.19 -3.96
CA ASN A 20 -8.71 5.22 -2.87
C ASN A 20 -7.63 4.13 -2.85
N LEU A 21 -6.65 4.18 -3.76
CA LEU A 21 -5.53 3.25 -3.83
C LEU A 21 -4.26 3.93 -3.33
N LEU A 22 -3.54 3.26 -2.44
CA LEU A 22 -2.22 3.65 -2.00
C LEU A 22 -1.25 2.52 -2.33
N TYR A 23 -0.15 2.86 -2.99
CA TYR A 23 0.95 1.95 -3.26
C TYR A 23 2.12 2.31 -2.36
N TYR A 24 2.62 1.30 -1.65
CA TYR A 24 3.73 1.43 -0.73
C TYR A 24 4.87 0.50 -1.16
N GLY A 25 6.06 1.08 -1.36
CA GLY A 25 7.22 0.41 -1.95
C GLY A 25 7.51 0.85 -3.39
N THR A 26 8.58 0.31 -3.96
CA THR A 26 9.03 0.63 -5.32
C THR A 26 8.82 -0.53 -6.28
N MET A 27 8.49 -0.21 -7.54
CA MET A 27 8.39 -1.22 -8.61
C MET A 27 9.75 -1.82 -9.00
N ALA A 28 10.86 -1.24 -8.52
CA ALA A 28 12.21 -1.77 -8.73
C ALA A 28 12.51 -3.00 -7.87
N GLU A 29 11.72 -3.24 -6.82
CA GLU A 29 11.86 -4.39 -5.92
C GLU A 29 10.86 -5.48 -6.28
N LYS A 30 11.08 -6.71 -5.79
CA LYS A 30 10.26 -7.89 -6.09
C LYS A 30 8.83 -7.81 -5.53
N TYR A 31 8.64 -7.03 -4.47
CA TYR A 31 7.37 -6.92 -3.76
C TYR A 31 6.95 -5.47 -3.57
N ILE A 32 5.64 -5.23 -3.64
CA ILE A 32 5.01 -3.96 -3.28
C ILE A 32 3.76 -4.22 -2.43
N ILE A 33 3.33 -3.22 -1.67
CA ILE A 33 2.03 -3.25 -1.02
C ILE A 33 1.04 -2.36 -1.79
N MET A 34 -0.13 -2.90 -2.06
CA MET A 34 -1.31 -2.15 -2.49
C MET A 34 -2.30 -2.08 -1.33
N LEU A 35 -2.63 -0.87 -0.88
CA LEU A 35 -3.74 -0.60 0.02
C LEU A 35 -4.92 -0.05 -0.77
N GLN A 36 -6.11 -0.55 -0.52
CA GLN A 36 -7.36 -0.07 -1.10
C GLN A 36 -8.32 0.32 0.01
N ILE A 37 -8.72 1.59 0.04
CA ILE A 37 -9.78 2.07 0.91
C ILE A 37 -11.12 1.56 0.37
N LEU A 38 -11.77 0.68 1.13
CA LEU A 38 -13.05 0.07 0.78
C LEU A 38 -14.23 0.86 1.34
N SER A 39 -14.06 1.49 2.50
CA SER A 39 -15.09 2.30 3.14
C SER A 39 -14.45 3.46 3.89
N THR A 40 -15.12 4.60 3.81
CA THR A 40 -14.81 5.81 4.56
C THR A 40 -16.02 6.20 5.39
N LYS A 41 -15.77 6.86 6.52
CA LYS A 41 -16.77 7.51 7.34
C LYS A 41 -16.37 8.97 7.49
N LYS A 42 -17.34 9.86 7.35
CA LYS A 42 -17.14 11.28 7.65
C LYS A 42 -17.08 11.45 9.17
N VAL A 43 -15.95 11.91 9.68
CA VAL A 43 -15.77 12.31 11.07
C VAL A 43 -15.44 13.79 11.02
N ASP A 44 -16.32 14.60 11.59
CA ASP A 44 -16.34 16.05 11.43
C ASP A 44 -16.39 16.44 9.94
N ASP A 45 -15.33 17.06 9.41
CA ASP A 45 -15.18 17.45 8.01
C ASP A 45 -14.18 16.58 7.23
N LEU A 46 -13.68 15.49 7.83
CA LEU A 46 -12.68 14.60 7.24
C LEU A 46 -13.25 13.22 6.90
N GLU A 47 -12.88 12.71 5.73
CA GLU A 47 -13.16 11.31 5.35
C GLU A 47 -12.11 10.39 5.96
N VAL A 48 -12.51 9.62 6.97
CA VAL A 48 -11.66 8.67 7.67
C VAL A 48 -11.92 7.26 7.14
N ALA A 49 -10.87 6.55 6.71
CA ALA A 49 -11.01 5.17 6.26
C ALA A 49 -11.37 4.24 7.43
N THR A 50 -12.49 3.54 7.30
CA THR A 50 -13.01 2.55 8.28
C THR A 50 -12.83 1.11 7.81
N LYS A 51 -12.47 0.93 6.54
CA LYS A 51 -12.13 -0.39 6.00
C LYS A 51 -11.09 -0.25 4.91
N VAL A 52 -9.95 -0.89 5.09
CA VAL A 52 -8.82 -0.87 4.16
C VAL A 52 -8.37 -2.29 3.88
N SER A 53 -8.34 -2.65 2.59
CA SER A 53 -7.74 -3.89 2.12
C SER A 53 -6.26 -3.67 1.90
N VAL A 54 -5.43 -4.59 2.36
CA VAL A 54 -3.97 -4.58 2.22
C VAL A 54 -3.56 -5.82 1.46
N GLN A 55 -2.79 -5.65 0.39
CA GLN A 55 -2.30 -6.73 -0.45
C GLN A 55 -0.79 -6.62 -0.64
N LEU A 56 -0.09 -7.70 -0.34
CA LEU A 56 1.29 -7.90 -0.78
C LEU A 56 1.28 -8.48 -2.18
N GLN A 57 1.86 -7.76 -3.12
CA GLN A 57 1.89 -8.12 -4.53
C GLN A 57 3.32 -8.30 -5.02
N LEU A 58 3.51 -9.25 -5.94
CA LEU A 58 4.70 -9.36 -6.78
C LEU A 58 4.68 -8.28 -7.86
N THR A 59 5.86 -7.75 -8.18
CA THR A 59 6.06 -6.76 -9.25
C THR A 59 6.35 -7.37 -10.62
N ASP A 60 6.35 -8.70 -10.71
CA ASP A 60 6.62 -9.44 -11.93
C ASP A 60 5.60 -9.08 -13.04
N PRO A 61 6.06 -8.53 -14.18
CA PRO A 61 5.18 -8.07 -15.26
C PRO A 61 4.46 -9.24 -15.98
N ASP A 62 5.01 -10.45 -15.91
CA ASP A 62 4.48 -11.62 -16.63
C ASP A 62 3.35 -12.34 -15.87
N LEU A 63 3.19 -12.02 -14.58
CA LEU A 63 2.12 -12.58 -13.75
C LEU A 63 0.79 -11.88 -14.01
N LYS A 64 -0.28 -12.67 -14.13
CA LYS A 64 -1.66 -12.14 -14.18
C LYS A 64 -2.01 -11.50 -12.83
N SER A 65 -2.88 -10.49 -12.84
CA SER A 65 -3.25 -9.69 -11.65
C SER A 65 -3.69 -10.50 -10.43
N ARG A 66 -4.27 -11.69 -10.63
CA ARG A 66 -4.70 -12.58 -9.53
C ARG A 66 -3.53 -13.33 -8.91
N ASP A 67 -2.57 -13.74 -9.73
CA ASP A 67 -1.40 -14.53 -9.30
C ASP A 67 -0.31 -13.64 -8.68
N ARG A 68 -0.39 -12.32 -8.92
CA ARG A 68 0.49 -11.34 -8.26
C ARG A 68 0.24 -11.22 -6.76
N VAL A 69 -0.96 -11.52 -6.26
CA VAL A 69 -1.30 -11.33 -4.84
C VAL A 69 -0.80 -12.50 -4.01
N VAL A 70 0.25 -12.25 -3.23
CA VAL A 70 0.85 -13.27 -2.34
C VAL A 70 0.10 -13.36 -1.02
N LYS A 71 -0.34 -12.20 -0.50
CA LYS A 71 -1.05 -12.13 0.78
C LYS A 71 -2.05 -10.99 0.76
N LYS A 72 -3.19 -11.19 1.41
CA LYS A 72 -4.21 -10.15 1.59
C LYS A 72 -4.76 -10.16 3.02
N SER A 73 -5.12 -9.00 3.53
CA SER A 73 -5.89 -8.83 4.77
C SER A 73 -6.72 -7.57 4.70
N GLU A 74 -7.84 -7.53 5.40
CA GLU A 74 -8.60 -6.31 5.63
C GLU A 74 -8.30 -5.79 7.03
N LYS A 75 -8.39 -4.47 7.21
CA LYS A 75 -8.19 -3.75 8.47
C LYS A 75 -9.24 -2.65 8.64
N ASP A 76 -9.55 -2.34 9.89
CA ASP A 76 -10.63 -1.42 10.26
C ASP A 76 -10.24 0.06 10.18
N ASN A 77 -8.98 0.36 9.88
CA ASN A 77 -8.52 1.72 9.66
C ASN A 77 -7.19 1.74 8.88
N LEU A 78 -6.83 2.92 8.38
CA LEU A 78 -5.61 3.10 7.59
C LEU A 78 -4.32 2.89 8.41
N TYR A 79 -4.30 3.26 9.69
CA TYR A 79 -3.10 3.12 10.53
C TYR A 79 -2.72 1.65 10.74
N ALA A 80 -3.67 0.82 11.13
CA ALA A 80 -3.48 -0.62 11.27
C ALA A 80 -3.13 -1.28 9.94
N ALA A 81 -3.69 -0.79 8.84
CA ALA A 81 -3.35 -1.24 7.48
C ALA A 81 -1.90 -0.92 7.13
N MET A 82 -1.42 0.28 7.46
CA MET A 82 -0.06 0.73 7.23
C MET A 82 0.98 -0.01 8.08
N ASP A 83 0.67 -0.32 9.35
CA ASP A 83 1.58 -1.09 10.20
C ASP A 83 1.82 -2.50 9.66
N VAL A 84 0.74 -3.16 9.22
CA VAL A 84 0.82 -4.48 8.62
C VAL A 84 1.53 -4.42 7.26
N ALA A 85 1.25 -3.39 6.45
CA ALA A 85 1.92 -3.15 5.18
C ALA A 85 3.44 -3.03 5.34
N ALA A 86 3.90 -2.19 6.28
CA ALA A 86 5.32 -1.99 6.56
C ALA A 86 6.02 -3.29 6.95
N VAL A 87 5.46 -4.02 7.92
CA VAL A 87 6.03 -5.29 8.39
C VAL A 87 6.07 -6.34 7.28
N TRP A 88 5.03 -6.41 6.43
CA TRP A 88 4.99 -7.36 5.33
C TRP A 88 6.00 -7.03 4.25
N LEU A 89 6.11 -5.76 3.85
CA LEU A 89 7.06 -5.33 2.85
C LEU A 89 8.50 -5.57 3.33
N ASP A 90 8.84 -5.11 4.53
CA ASP A 90 10.19 -5.26 5.08
C ASP A 90 10.58 -6.74 5.19
N ARG A 91 9.68 -7.62 5.66
CA ARG A 91 9.94 -9.06 5.72
C ARG A 91 10.08 -9.71 4.35
N ALA A 92 9.24 -9.33 3.38
CA ALA A 92 9.29 -9.88 2.04
C ALA A 92 10.56 -9.47 1.29
N LEU A 93 11.09 -8.27 1.56
CA LEU A 93 12.33 -7.77 0.98
C LEU A 93 13.58 -8.23 1.74
N SER A 94 13.49 -8.40 3.07
CA SER A 94 14.60 -8.87 3.91
C SER A 94 14.80 -10.39 3.84
N GLY A 95 13.84 -11.14 3.30
CA GLY A 95 13.94 -12.58 3.05
C GLY A 95 14.90 -12.87 1.90
N LYS A 96 16.21 -12.71 2.16
CA LYS A 96 17.31 -13.27 1.38
C LYS A 96 17.82 -14.53 2.06
#